data_AF-A0A1Z5R1T1-F1
#
_entry.id   AF-A0A1Z5R1T1-F1
#
_cell.length_a   1.000
_cell.length_b   1.000
_cell.length_c   1.000
_cell.angle_alpha   90.00
_cell.angle_beta   90.00
_cell.angle_gamma   90.00
#
_symmetry.space_group_name_H-M   'P 1'
#
loop_
_entity.id
_entity.type
_entity.pdbx_description
1 polymer ?
#
loop_
_entity_poly.entity_id
_entity_poly.type
_entity_poly.pdbx_seq_one_letter_code
_entity_poly.pdbx_strand_id
1 'polypeptide(L)'
;MQLRQLCKISGVKVCFDTENARDSFYRAAVNFVIDDCSRAAKDMGAAKLNGEDPREFLAGLASNIGLDKFRAATLVCASIATRTRTCFLQCWALEIQGKRPEALDELVKLCRIHYIFPPEDNSAEMEMVSAGLEKNLHVAERVHLLYLYRSICTAGNLKTAAEALGLSLPDE
;
A
#
# COMPACT_ATOMS: atom_id res chain seq x y z
N MET A 1 9.37 3.30 -14.84
CA MET A 1 10.80 3.29 -14.46
C MET A 1 11.64 2.52 -15.47
N GLN A 2 12.57 3.20 -16.17
CA GLN A 2 13.43 2.57 -17.20
C GLN A 2 14.63 1.82 -16.61
N LEU A 3 15.11 2.22 -15.41
CA LEU A 3 16.30 1.64 -14.78
C LEU A 3 16.23 0.11 -14.61
N ARG A 4 15.10 -0.39 -14.07
CA ARG A 4 14.88 -1.84 -13.89
C ARG A 4 15.01 -2.62 -15.19
N GLN A 5 14.42 -2.11 -16.28
CA GLN A 5 14.50 -2.78 -17.57
C GLN A 5 15.94 -2.81 -18.10
N LEU A 6 16.67 -1.70 -18.01
CA LEU A 6 18.08 -1.63 -18.42
C LEU A 6 18.94 -2.61 -17.62
N CYS A 7 18.79 -2.65 -16.29
CA CYS A 7 19.52 -3.61 -15.46
C CYS A 7 19.18 -5.06 -15.79
N LYS A 8 17.90 -5.36 -16.09
CA LYS A 8 17.45 -6.71 -16.46
C LYS A 8 18.01 -7.16 -17.82
N ILE A 9 18.04 -6.26 -18.81
CA ILE A 9 18.54 -6.54 -20.16
C ILE A 9 20.07 -6.67 -20.16
N SER A 10 20.77 -5.76 -19.48
CA SER A 10 22.23 -5.68 -19.50
C SER A 10 22.91 -6.50 -18.40
N GLY A 11 22.16 -7.06 -17.44
CA GLY A 11 22.73 -7.81 -16.31
C GLY A 11 23.55 -6.95 -15.33
N VAL A 12 23.40 -5.63 -15.38
CA VAL A 12 24.21 -4.68 -14.58
C VAL A 12 23.53 -4.32 -13.26
N LYS A 13 24.36 -3.98 -12.26
CA LYS A 13 23.93 -3.41 -10.99
C LYS A 13 24.27 -1.92 -10.94
N VAL A 14 23.50 -1.18 -10.15
CA VAL A 14 23.66 0.25 -9.91
C VAL A 14 24.18 0.43 -8.49
N CYS A 15 25.24 1.21 -8.34
CA CYS A 15 25.76 1.60 -7.05
C CYS A 15 25.30 3.02 -6.70
N PHE A 16 25.06 3.25 -5.42
CA PHE A 16 24.78 4.56 -4.86
C PHE A 16 25.90 4.93 -3.90
N ASP A 17 26.29 6.20 -3.87
CA ASP A 17 27.37 6.69 -3.01
C ASP A 17 27.03 6.57 -1.52
N THR A 18 25.74 6.59 -1.16
CA THR A 18 25.28 6.46 0.22
C THR A 18 24.06 5.55 0.33
N GLU A 19 23.93 4.88 1.49
CA GLU A 19 22.75 4.07 1.80
C GLU A 19 21.47 4.90 1.84
N ASN A 20 21.55 6.13 2.34
CA ASN A 20 20.38 7.01 2.40
C ASN A 20 19.87 7.38 1.00
N ALA A 21 20.76 7.61 0.03
CA ALA A 21 20.38 7.86 -1.36
C ALA A 21 19.72 6.63 -1.99
N ARG A 22 20.30 5.43 -1.78
CA ARG A 22 19.71 4.15 -2.22
C ARG A 22 18.33 3.91 -1.65
N ASP A 23 18.17 4.07 -0.34
CA ASP A 23 16.90 3.86 0.37
C ASP A 23 15.84 4.87 -0.05
N SER A 24 16.23 6.13 -0.27
CA SER A 24 15.32 7.19 -0.72
C SER A 24 14.87 6.97 -2.16
N PHE A 25 15.78 6.54 -3.04
CA PHE A 25 15.44 6.11 -4.38
C PHE A 25 14.46 4.92 -4.35
N TYR A 26 14.74 3.91 -3.53
CA TYR A 26 13.87 2.75 -3.41
C TYR A 26 12.48 3.11 -2.86
N ARG A 27 12.38 3.97 -1.83
CA ARG A 27 11.10 4.49 -1.34
C ARG A 27 10.31 5.22 -2.42
N ALA A 28 10.96 6.05 -3.23
CA ALA A 28 10.32 6.71 -4.36
C ALA A 28 9.81 5.69 -5.39
N ALA A 29 10.57 4.62 -5.63
CA ALA A 29 10.17 3.52 -6.50
C ALA A 29 8.94 2.78 -5.98
N VAL A 30 8.95 2.41 -4.69
CA VAL A 30 7.83 1.75 -4.02
C VAL A 30 6.57 2.61 -4.12
N ASN A 31 6.66 3.90 -3.84
CA ASN A 31 5.51 4.80 -3.93
C ASN A 31 4.98 4.91 -5.37
N PHE A 32 5.87 4.97 -6.36
CA PHE A 32 5.48 4.93 -7.78
C PHE A 32 4.73 3.64 -8.13
N VAL A 33 5.23 2.48 -7.69
CA VAL A 33 4.57 1.19 -7.92
C VAL A 33 3.22 1.12 -7.24
N ILE A 34 3.12 1.56 -5.97
CA ILE A 34 1.85 1.61 -5.22
C ILE A 34 0.83 2.53 -5.93
N ASP A 35 1.26 3.69 -6.42
CA ASP A 35 0.42 4.60 -7.18
C ASP A 35 -0.10 3.97 -8.47
N ASP A 36 0.75 3.26 -9.21
CA ASP A 36 0.37 2.56 -10.43
C ASP A 36 -0.64 1.43 -10.14
N CYS A 37 -0.37 0.62 -9.10
CA CYS A 37 -1.26 -0.42 -8.61
C CYS A 37 -2.64 0.12 -8.25
N SER A 38 -2.70 1.31 -7.64
CA SER A 38 -3.96 1.95 -7.26
C SER A 38 -4.81 2.37 -8.47
N ARG A 39 -4.18 2.67 -9.61
CA ARG A 39 -4.83 3.15 -10.85
C ARG A 39 -5.20 2.02 -11.82
N ALA A 40 -4.58 0.85 -11.70
CA ALA A 40 -4.82 -0.29 -12.60
C ALA A 40 -6.33 -0.60 -12.71
N ALA A 41 -6.79 -0.91 -13.93
CA ALA A 41 -8.20 -1.17 -14.21
C ALA A 41 -8.76 -2.32 -13.33
N LYS A 42 -10.09 -2.37 -13.20
CA LYS A 42 -10.87 -3.20 -12.24
C LYS A 42 -10.53 -4.69 -12.18
N ASP A 43 -9.77 -5.24 -13.11
CA ASP A 43 -9.29 -6.61 -13.05
C ASP A 43 -8.19 -6.72 -11.98
N MET A 44 -8.63 -7.00 -10.75
CA MET A 44 -7.83 -7.28 -9.54
C MET A 44 -6.91 -8.50 -9.74
N GLY A 45 -5.96 -8.41 -10.68
CA GLY A 45 -5.11 -9.54 -11.05
C GLY A 45 -4.12 -9.30 -12.20
N ALA A 46 -4.14 -8.14 -12.88
CA ALA A 46 -3.29 -7.92 -14.06
C ALA A 46 -2.50 -6.60 -14.06
N ALA A 47 -2.32 -5.94 -12.91
CA ALA A 47 -1.42 -4.79 -12.83
C ALA A 47 0.00 -5.24 -13.17
N LYS A 48 0.44 -4.97 -14.40
CA LYS A 48 1.78 -5.30 -14.88
C LYS A 48 2.57 -4.03 -15.04
N LEU A 49 3.64 -3.91 -14.28
CA LEU A 49 4.56 -2.78 -14.41
C LEU A 49 5.62 -3.16 -15.44
N ASN A 50 5.51 -2.57 -16.64
CA ASN A 50 6.36 -2.94 -17.78
C ASN A 50 6.31 -4.45 -18.13
N GLY A 51 5.15 -5.10 -17.93
CA GLY A 51 4.98 -6.53 -18.17
C GLY A 51 5.37 -7.44 -17.00
N GLU A 52 5.88 -6.90 -15.89
CA GLU A 52 6.34 -7.63 -14.69
C GLU A 52 5.31 -7.49 -13.54
N ASP A 53 5.20 -8.51 -12.67
CA ASP A 53 4.41 -8.42 -11.44
C ASP A 53 5.00 -7.32 -10.53
N PRO A 54 4.19 -6.48 -9.86
CA PRO A 54 4.69 -5.37 -9.05
C PRO A 54 5.64 -5.79 -7.93
N ARG A 55 5.44 -6.97 -7.32
CA ARG A 55 6.31 -7.50 -6.27
C ARG A 55 7.63 -8.00 -6.87
N GLU A 56 7.57 -8.71 -7.99
CA GLU A 56 8.77 -9.15 -8.71
C GLU A 56 9.61 -7.96 -9.19
N PHE A 57 8.95 -6.90 -9.67
CA PHE A 57 9.58 -5.66 -10.06
C PHE A 57 10.36 -5.04 -8.90
N LEU A 58 9.74 -4.90 -7.73
CA LEU A 58 10.36 -4.29 -6.55
C LEU A 58 11.50 -5.16 -6.00
N ALA A 59 11.28 -6.46 -5.85
CA ALA A 59 12.32 -7.39 -5.39
C ALA A 59 13.54 -7.38 -6.32
N GLY A 60 13.28 -7.35 -7.61
CA GLY A 60 14.32 -7.28 -8.61
C GLY A 60 15.04 -5.92 -8.64
N LEU A 61 14.32 -4.81 -8.47
CA LEU A 61 14.91 -3.48 -8.36
C LEU A 61 15.82 -3.38 -7.14
N ALA A 62 15.40 -3.92 -5.98
CA ALA A 62 16.23 -4.01 -4.78
C ALA A 62 17.54 -4.76 -5.05
N SER A 63 17.49 -5.88 -5.78
CA SER A 63 18.68 -6.62 -6.21
C SER A 63 19.57 -5.80 -7.15
N ASN A 64 18.97 -5.05 -8.10
CA ASN A 64 19.72 -4.23 -9.05
C ASN A 64 20.48 -3.08 -8.37
N ILE A 65 19.98 -2.55 -7.25
CA ILE A 65 20.61 -1.44 -6.51
C ILE A 65 21.41 -1.92 -5.28
N GLY A 66 21.55 -3.24 -5.09
CA GLY A 66 22.26 -3.81 -3.94
C GLY A 66 21.61 -3.47 -2.59
N LEU A 67 20.28 -3.41 -2.52
CA LEU A 67 19.54 -3.23 -1.27
C LEU A 67 19.28 -4.58 -0.62
N ASP A 68 19.52 -4.68 0.69
CA ASP A 68 19.21 -5.87 1.47
C ASP A 68 17.71 -6.22 1.39
N LYS A 69 17.39 -7.52 1.35
CA LYS A 69 16.03 -8.01 1.17
C LYS A 69 15.10 -7.65 2.34
N PHE A 70 15.61 -7.68 3.57
CA PHE A 70 14.81 -7.33 4.75
C PHE A 70 14.58 -5.83 4.77
N ARG A 71 15.62 -5.04 4.48
CA ARG A 71 15.49 -3.60 4.33
C ARG A 71 14.48 -3.23 3.25
N ALA A 72 14.53 -3.88 2.09
CA ALA A 72 13.58 -3.67 1.01
C ALA A 72 12.14 -3.98 1.45
N ALA A 73 11.93 -5.11 2.13
CA ALA A 73 10.62 -5.50 2.67
C ALA A 73 10.10 -4.46 3.68
N THR A 74 10.92 -4.03 4.64
CA THR A 74 10.55 -2.98 5.61
C THR A 74 10.12 -1.69 4.92
N LEU A 75 10.84 -1.25 3.88
CA LEU A 75 10.47 -0.04 3.14
C LEU A 75 9.15 -0.20 2.38
N VAL A 76 8.86 -1.39 1.85
CA VAL A 76 7.57 -1.70 1.23
C VAL A 76 6.46 -1.67 2.29
N CYS A 77 6.59 -2.41 3.39
CA CYS A 77 5.57 -2.46 4.45
C CYS A 77 5.28 -1.07 5.02
N ALA A 78 6.31 -0.26 5.28
CA ALA A 78 6.15 1.12 5.75
C ALA A 78 5.39 2.01 4.76
N SER A 79 5.64 1.87 3.45
CA SER A 79 4.90 2.59 2.42
C SER A 79 3.43 2.13 2.34
N ILE A 80 3.16 0.83 2.47
CA ILE A 80 1.79 0.29 2.50
C ILE A 80 1.03 0.79 3.73
N ALA A 81 1.66 0.80 4.90
CA ALA A 81 1.11 1.34 6.14
C ALA A 81 0.75 2.83 5.98
N THR A 82 1.71 3.62 5.47
CA THR A 82 1.51 5.05 5.19
C THR A 82 0.32 5.26 4.25
N ARG A 83 0.25 4.49 3.16
CA ARG A 83 -0.84 4.60 2.19
C ARG A 83 -2.18 4.20 2.78
N THR A 84 -2.22 3.15 3.59
CA THR A 84 -3.42 2.69 4.31
C THR A 84 -3.99 3.81 5.16
N ARG A 85 -3.15 4.43 5.99
CA ARG A 85 -3.54 5.58 6.81
C ARG A 85 -4.07 6.74 5.96
N THR A 86 -3.33 7.13 4.93
CA THR A 86 -3.70 8.27 4.08
C THR A 86 -5.04 8.03 3.36
N CYS A 87 -5.27 6.83 2.82
CA CYS A 87 -6.53 6.49 2.16
C CYS A 87 -7.72 6.56 3.11
N PHE A 88 -7.60 6.08 4.35
CA PHE A 88 -8.68 6.21 5.33
C PHE A 88 -8.97 7.66 5.72
N LEU A 89 -7.94 8.46 5.98
CA LEU A 89 -8.11 9.88 6.31
C LEU A 89 -8.71 10.66 5.14
N GLN A 90 -8.27 10.39 3.91
CA GLN A 90 -8.81 11.02 2.71
C GLN A 90 -10.25 10.59 2.44
N CYS A 91 -10.56 9.30 2.60
CA CYS A 91 -11.92 8.80 2.52
C CYS A 91 -12.84 9.52 3.52
N TRP A 92 -12.40 9.65 4.77
CA TRP A 92 -13.17 10.38 5.79
C TRP A 92 -13.37 11.85 5.41
N ALA A 93 -12.30 12.54 4.98
CA ALA A 93 -12.37 13.93 4.56
C ALA A 93 -13.34 14.15 3.39
N LEU A 94 -13.42 13.22 2.45
CA LEU A 94 -14.36 13.27 1.33
C LEU A 94 -15.79 12.92 1.76
N GLU A 95 -15.96 11.94 2.64
CA GLU A 95 -17.24 11.54 3.19
C GLU A 95 -17.93 12.70 3.93
N ILE A 96 -17.21 13.42 4.81
CA ILE A 96 -17.76 14.60 5.51
C ILE A 96 -18.06 15.78 4.57
N GLN A 97 -17.43 15.82 3.40
CA GLN A 97 -17.73 16.80 2.34
C GLN A 97 -18.93 16.39 1.47
N GLY A 98 -19.56 15.23 1.73
CA GLY A 98 -20.62 14.67 0.90
C GLY A 98 -20.14 14.10 -0.44
N LYS A 99 -18.83 13.97 -0.65
CA LYS A 99 -18.18 13.44 -1.85
C LYS A 99 -18.00 11.93 -1.75
N ARG A 100 -19.12 11.24 -1.55
CA ARG A 100 -19.13 9.79 -1.31
C ARG A 100 -18.55 8.97 -2.46
N PRO A 101 -18.84 9.24 -3.75
CA PRO A 101 -18.20 8.51 -4.84
C PRO A 101 -16.67 8.57 -4.79
N GLU A 102 -16.11 9.75 -4.56
CA GLU A 102 -14.67 9.95 -4.44
C GLU A 102 -14.09 9.29 -3.17
N ALA A 103 -14.84 9.31 -2.07
CA ALA A 103 -14.47 8.60 -0.84
C ALA A 103 -14.35 7.08 -1.09
N LEU A 104 -15.32 6.50 -1.80
CA LEU A 104 -15.29 5.08 -2.17
C LEU A 104 -14.13 4.76 -3.12
N ASP A 105 -13.80 5.66 -4.06
CA ASP A 105 -12.64 5.49 -4.93
C ASP A 105 -11.31 5.40 -4.13
N GLU A 106 -11.16 6.13 -3.03
CA GLU A 106 -9.99 5.98 -2.14
C GLU A 106 -9.92 4.59 -1.50
N LEU A 107 -11.05 4.02 -1.13
CA LEU A 107 -11.09 2.67 -0.55
C LEU A 107 -10.83 1.60 -1.63
N VAL A 108 -11.30 1.81 -2.87
CA VAL A 108 -10.99 0.91 -4.00
C VAL A 108 -9.48 0.87 -4.26
N LYS A 109 -8.82 2.03 -4.24
CA LYS A 109 -7.35 2.12 -4.34
C LYS A 109 -6.68 1.28 -3.25
N LEU A 110 -7.14 1.44 -2.01
CA LEU A 110 -6.60 0.69 -0.88
C LEU A 110 -6.76 -0.83 -1.04
N CYS A 111 -7.93 -1.31 -1.47
CA CYS A 111 -8.15 -2.74 -1.69
C CYS A 111 -7.23 -3.33 -2.76
N ARG A 112 -6.95 -2.59 -3.84
CA ARG A 112 -5.98 -3.02 -4.87
C ARG A 112 -4.58 -3.13 -4.29
N ILE A 113 -4.19 -2.14 -3.48
CA ILE A 113 -2.87 -2.11 -2.84
C ILE A 113 -2.71 -3.31 -1.89
N HIS A 114 -3.68 -3.55 -1.01
CA HIS A 114 -3.67 -4.70 -0.09
C HIS A 114 -3.76 -6.03 -0.81
N TYR A 115 -4.43 -6.11 -1.96
CA TYR A 115 -4.47 -7.34 -2.74
C TYR A 115 -3.08 -7.70 -3.32
N ILE A 116 -2.36 -6.71 -3.84
CA ILE A 116 -1.02 -6.92 -4.44
C ILE A 116 0.05 -7.05 -3.35
N PHE A 117 -0.04 -6.23 -2.31
CA PHE A 117 0.87 -6.19 -1.17
C PHE A 117 0.08 -6.42 0.13
N PRO A 118 -0.33 -7.67 0.40
CA PRO A 118 -1.10 -7.99 1.59
C PRO A 118 -0.26 -7.70 2.83
N PRO A 119 -0.73 -6.84 3.75
CA PRO A 119 -0.12 -6.72 5.06
C PRO A 119 -0.17 -8.06 5.80
N GLU A 120 0.85 -8.32 6.61
CA GLU A 120 0.81 -9.46 7.53
C GLU A 120 -0.25 -9.21 8.62
N ASP A 121 -0.96 -10.29 8.97
CA ASP A 121 -1.93 -10.29 10.07
C ASP A 121 -1.24 -9.85 11.38
N ASN A 122 -1.85 -8.90 12.10
CA ASN A 122 -1.30 -8.35 13.34
C ASN A 122 0.12 -7.76 13.19
N SER A 123 0.42 -7.18 12.03
CA SER A 123 1.71 -6.50 11.80
C SER A 123 1.85 -5.24 12.65
N ALA A 124 3.07 -4.98 13.12
CA ALA A 124 3.40 -3.74 13.83
C ALA A 124 3.08 -2.50 12.98
N GLU A 125 3.21 -2.60 11.66
CA GLU A 125 2.82 -1.56 10.72
C GLU A 125 1.34 -1.20 10.79
N MET A 126 0.44 -2.18 10.86
CA MET A 126 -1.00 -1.92 10.96
C MET A 126 -1.39 -1.40 12.35
N GLU A 127 -0.71 -1.85 13.41
CA GLU A 127 -0.85 -1.27 14.75
C GLU A 127 -0.47 0.22 14.76
N MET A 128 0.63 0.59 14.09
CA MET A 128 1.03 1.98 13.92
C MET A 128 0.01 2.80 13.10
N VAL A 129 -0.63 2.18 12.10
CA VAL A 129 -1.73 2.83 11.36
C VAL A 129 -2.91 3.10 12.27
N SER A 130 -3.34 2.10 13.06
CA SER A 130 -4.43 2.21 14.03
C SER A 130 -4.17 3.34 15.03
N ALA A 131 -3.06 3.28 15.77
CA ALA A 131 -2.66 4.31 16.72
C ALA A 131 -2.54 5.70 16.07
N GLY A 132 -2.26 5.71 14.77
CA GLY A 132 -2.26 6.89 13.95
C GLY A 132 -3.63 7.49 13.67
N LEU A 133 -4.56 6.66 13.24
CA LEU A 133 -5.94 7.03 12.91
C LEU A 133 -6.70 7.45 14.17
N GLU A 134 -6.46 6.81 15.32
CA GLU A 134 -7.07 7.16 16.61
C GLU A 134 -6.82 8.60 17.05
N LYS A 135 -5.72 9.22 16.59
CA LYS A 135 -5.43 10.63 16.87
C LYS A 135 -6.34 11.60 16.12
N ASN A 136 -7.00 11.14 15.05
CA ASN A 136 -7.77 11.98 14.13
C ASN A 136 -9.22 11.54 13.99
N LEU A 137 -9.54 10.30 14.36
CA LEU A 137 -10.84 9.68 14.16
C LEU A 137 -11.38 9.07 15.45
N HIS A 138 -12.65 9.35 15.75
CA HIS A 138 -13.41 8.71 16.80
C HIS A 138 -13.82 7.29 16.41
N VAL A 139 -14.14 6.45 17.41
CA VAL A 139 -14.57 5.06 17.19
C VAL A 139 -15.73 4.95 16.20
N ALA A 140 -16.74 5.81 16.32
CA ALA A 140 -17.89 5.81 15.41
C ALA A 140 -17.50 6.05 13.94
N GLU A 141 -16.51 6.92 13.70
CA GLU A 141 -16.02 7.27 12.37
C GLU A 141 -15.20 6.11 11.77
N ARG A 142 -14.39 5.45 12.60
CA ARG A 142 -13.65 4.24 12.20
C ARG A 142 -14.60 3.09 11.85
N VAL A 143 -15.67 2.90 12.64
CA VAL A 143 -16.72 1.91 12.36
C VAL A 143 -17.43 2.24 11.05
N HIS A 144 -17.73 3.52 10.80
CA HIS A 144 -18.31 3.96 9.52
C HIS A 144 -17.38 3.65 8.35
N LEU A 145 -16.09 3.98 8.44
CA LEU A 145 -15.10 3.67 7.40
C LEU A 145 -15.01 2.16 7.11
N LEU A 146 -15.07 1.32 8.14
CA LEU A 146 -15.10 -0.15 7.96
C LEU A 146 -16.36 -0.60 7.22
N TYR A 147 -17.51 0.00 7.52
CA TYR A 147 -18.75 -0.25 6.78
C TYR A 147 -18.62 0.15 5.30
N LEU A 148 -18.03 1.32 5.00
CA LEU A 148 -17.76 1.75 3.63
C LEU A 148 -16.84 0.76 2.91
N TYR A 149 -15.77 0.35 3.56
CA TYR A 149 -14.81 -0.59 3.01
C TYR A 149 -15.48 -1.93 2.67
N ARG A 150 -16.30 -2.46 3.58
CA ARG A 150 -17.07 -3.69 3.33
C ARG A 150 -18.00 -3.58 2.13
N SER A 151 -18.61 -2.41 1.91
CA SER A 151 -19.55 -2.19 0.80
C SER A 151 -18.91 -2.26 -0.60
N ILE A 152 -17.59 -2.03 -0.71
CA ILE A 152 -16.90 -1.96 -2.01
C ILE A 152 -15.92 -3.10 -2.25
N CYS A 153 -15.43 -3.76 -1.20
CA CYS A 153 -14.42 -4.79 -1.31
C CYS A 153 -14.97 -6.16 -0.97
N THR A 154 -15.37 -6.87 -2.03
CA THR A 154 -15.91 -8.24 -1.97
C THR A 154 -14.84 -9.32 -1.80
N ALA A 155 -13.57 -8.99 -2.09
CA ALA A 155 -12.42 -9.89 -1.96
C ALA A 155 -11.27 -9.28 -1.12
N GLY A 156 -11.49 -8.11 -0.50
CA GLY A 156 -10.49 -7.46 0.34
C GLY A 156 -10.39 -8.14 1.70
N ASN A 157 -9.19 -8.10 2.31
CA ASN A 157 -8.98 -8.64 3.65
C ASN A 157 -9.64 -7.71 4.68
N LEU A 158 -10.94 -7.91 4.93
CA LEU A 158 -11.73 -7.13 5.88
C LEU A 158 -11.07 -7.10 7.26
N LYS A 159 -10.38 -8.18 7.64
CA LYS A 159 -9.59 -8.28 8.87
C LYS A 159 -8.47 -7.24 8.89
N THR A 160 -7.65 -7.15 7.84
CA THR A 160 -6.60 -6.12 7.75
C THR A 160 -7.17 -4.70 7.81
N ALA A 161 -8.30 -4.45 7.16
CA ALA A 161 -8.95 -3.13 7.24
C ALA A 161 -9.43 -2.82 8.66
N ALA A 162 -10.00 -3.80 9.36
CA ALA A 162 -10.41 -3.66 10.75
C ALA A 162 -9.21 -3.45 11.68
N GLU A 163 -8.13 -4.22 11.52
CA GLU A 163 -6.86 -4.05 12.26
C GLU A 163 -6.29 -2.65 12.07
N ALA A 164 -6.19 -2.18 10.82
CA ALA A 164 -5.71 -0.83 10.50
C ALA A 164 -6.62 0.26 11.11
N LEU A 165 -7.92 0.00 11.21
CA LEU A 165 -8.88 0.88 11.87
C LEU A 165 -8.93 0.68 13.39
N GLY A 166 -8.14 -0.21 13.98
CA GLY A 166 -8.14 -0.50 15.42
C GLY A 166 -9.47 -1.04 15.93
N LEU A 167 -10.15 -1.85 15.12
CA LEU A 167 -11.44 -2.46 15.43
C LEU A 167 -11.29 -3.98 15.50
N SER A 168 -11.93 -4.59 16.49
CA SER A 168 -12.12 -6.04 16.52
C SER A 168 -13.31 -6.39 15.63
N LEU A 169 -13.12 -7.31 14.68
CA LEU A 169 -14.27 -7.94 14.03
C LEU A 169 -14.96 -8.84 15.08
N PRO A 170 -16.30 -8.87 15.15
CA PRO A 170 -16.98 -9.88 15.95
C PRO A 170 -16.58 -11.27 15.41
N ASP A 171 -16.31 -12.22 16.31
CA ASP A 171 -16.11 -13.61 15.94
C ASP A 171 -17.32 -14.08 15.12
N GLU A 172 -17.08 -14.62 13.91
CA GLU A 172 -18.12 -15.17 13.03
C GLU A 172 -18.81 -16.39 13.65
#